data_AF-H1HP20-F1
#
_entry.id   AF-H1HP20-F1
#
_cell.length_a   1.000
_cell.length_b   1.000
_cell.length_c   1.000
_cell.angle_alpha   90.00
_cell.angle_beta   90.00
_cell.angle_gamma   90.00
#
_symmetry.space_group_name_H-M   'P 1'
#
loop_
_entity.id
_entity.type
_entity.pdbx_description
1 polymer ?
#
loop_
_entity_poly.entity_id
_entity_poly.type
_entity_poly.pdbx_seq_one_letter_code
_entity_poly.pdbx_strand_id
1 'polypeptide(L)'
;MRKLSLSLLLLVITTTFVNSQTVINAKFRPLSYEQLMLQAQAQAVDRAYREKMFNEYLYEAYRALGKGDKSGFITYSNYALNTGFYTEKLYYDRGQVFQSFGDYKSAKKEYKKAKSKGYYQAKAALEALKQLKKQQKE
;
A
#
# COMPACT_ATOMS: atom_id res chain seq x y z
N MET A 1 -59.33 -55.99 8.56
CA MET A 1 -59.88 -55.38 9.79
C MET A 1 -58.72 -55.05 10.72
N ARG A 2 -58.71 -53.84 11.32
CA ARG A 2 -57.95 -53.43 12.53
C ARG A 2 -56.41 -53.35 12.35
N LYS A 3 -55.69 -52.28 12.66
CA LYS A 3 -55.97 -51.00 13.34
C LYS A 3 -54.93 -49.96 12.86
N LEU A 4 -55.37 -48.70 12.78
CA LEU A 4 -54.50 -47.54 12.68
C LEU A 4 -53.54 -47.47 13.87
N SER A 5 -52.30 -47.05 13.62
CA SER A 5 -51.45 -46.41 14.62
C SER A 5 -50.82 -45.18 13.98
N LEU A 6 -51.50 -44.06 14.20
CA LEU A 6 -51.07 -42.70 13.90
C LEU A 6 -49.93 -42.37 14.88
N SER A 7 -48.69 -42.30 14.42
CA SER A 7 -47.58 -41.71 15.20
C SER A 7 -47.08 -40.47 14.47
N LEU A 8 -47.64 -39.34 14.91
CA LEU A 8 -47.31 -37.97 14.55
C LEU A 8 -45.87 -37.67 15.01
N LEU A 9 -44.91 -37.64 14.09
CA LEU A 9 -43.54 -37.23 14.38
C LEU A 9 -43.47 -35.69 14.33
N LEU A 10 -43.59 -35.04 15.50
CA LEU A 10 -43.49 -33.59 15.64
C LEU A 10 -42.01 -33.18 15.51
N LEU A 11 -41.66 -32.54 14.40
CA LEU A 11 -40.33 -31.99 14.12
C LEU A 11 -40.13 -30.72 14.99
N VAL A 12 -39.45 -30.85 16.12
CA VAL A 12 -39.06 -29.69 16.95
C VAL A 12 -37.81 -29.07 16.37
N ILE A 13 -37.97 -28.06 15.51
CA ILE A 13 -36.86 -27.18 15.10
C ILE A 13 -36.68 -26.15 16.23
N THR A 14 -35.74 -26.39 17.15
CA THR A 14 -35.31 -25.36 18.09
C THR A 14 -34.37 -24.40 17.38
N THR A 15 -34.89 -23.24 16.96
CA THR A 15 -34.05 -22.11 16.56
C THR A 15 -33.39 -21.54 17.81
N THR A 16 -32.10 -21.82 18.01
CA THR A 16 -31.30 -21.12 19.03
C THR A 16 -31.03 -19.71 18.54
N PHE A 17 -31.83 -18.74 19.02
CA PHE A 17 -31.45 -17.34 18.94
C PHE A 17 -30.25 -17.10 19.87
N VAL A 18 -29.06 -16.93 19.28
CA VAL A 18 -27.90 -16.43 20.00
C VAL A 18 -28.15 -14.95 20.28
N ASN A 19 -28.48 -14.62 21.53
CA ASN A 19 -28.56 -13.24 21.98
C ASN A 19 -27.15 -12.64 22.01
N SER A 20 -26.77 -11.93 20.96
CA SER A 20 -25.56 -11.10 20.94
C SER A 20 -25.77 -9.88 21.82
N GLN A 21 -25.44 -9.96 23.11
CA GLN A 21 -25.31 -8.76 23.93
C GLN A 21 -24.05 -8.00 23.51
N THR A 22 -24.19 -6.98 22.67
CA THR A 22 -23.13 -6.02 22.43
C THR A 22 -22.98 -5.13 23.66
N VAL A 23 -22.09 -5.51 24.57
CA VAL A 23 -21.69 -4.64 25.69
C VAL A 23 -20.79 -3.53 25.15
N ILE A 24 -21.37 -2.51 24.53
CA ILE A 24 -20.64 -1.30 24.15
C ILE A 24 -20.63 -0.36 25.36
N ASN A 25 -19.75 -0.65 26.32
CA ASN A 25 -19.46 0.29 27.41
C ASN A 25 -17.96 0.63 27.43
N ALA A 26 -17.43 0.98 26.26
CA ALA A 26 -16.12 1.62 26.15
C ALA A 26 -16.30 3.09 26.52
N LYS A 27 -16.19 3.41 27.82
CA LYS A 27 -16.14 4.79 28.31
C LYS A 27 -14.90 5.46 27.72
N PHE A 28 -15.08 6.22 26.65
CA PHE A 28 -14.02 7.00 26.00
C PHE A 28 -13.36 7.90 27.05
N ARG A 29 -12.07 7.66 27.31
CA ARG A 29 -11.24 8.52 28.16
C ARG A 29 -10.29 9.28 27.23
N PRO A 30 -10.57 10.56 26.91
CA PRO A 30 -9.63 11.35 26.14
C PRO A 30 -8.30 11.46 26.90
N LEU A 31 -7.21 11.52 26.15
CA LEU A 31 -5.89 11.83 26.71
C LEU A 31 -5.94 13.15 27.48
N SER A 32 -5.21 13.24 28.59
CA SER A 32 -5.00 14.53 29.23
C SER A 32 -4.24 15.48 28.29
N TYR A 33 -4.32 16.79 28.52
CA TYR A 33 -3.57 17.76 27.72
C TYR A 33 -2.06 17.46 27.68
N GLU A 34 -1.49 17.07 28.82
CA GLU A 34 -0.08 16.67 28.91
C GLU A 34 0.23 15.44 28.05
N GLN A 35 -0.61 14.40 28.11
CA GLN A 35 -0.45 13.19 27.30
C GLN A 35 -0.59 13.48 25.81
N LEU A 36 -1.51 14.37 25.41
CA LEU A 36 -1.65 14.84 24.03
C LEU A 36 -0.38 15.55 23.55
N MET A 37 0.17 16.46 24.36
CA MET A 37 1.39 17.19 24.02
C MET A 37 2.60 16.26 23.91
N LEU A 38 2.77 15.33 24.85
CA LEU A 38 3.85 14.35 24.80
C LEU A 38 3.74 13.45 23.55
N GLN A 39 2.54 12.99 23.23
CA GLN A 39 2.29 12.19 22.02
C GLN A 39 2.57 13.01 20.75
N ALA A 40 2.14 14.26 20.69
CA ALA A 40 2.39 15.14 19.54
C ALA A 40 3.90 15.35 19.32
N GLN A 41 4.67 15.56 20.41
CA GLN A 41 6.12 15.67 20.33
C GLN A 41 6.78 14.37 19.86
N ALA A 42 6.39 13.22 20.41
CA ALA A 42 6.90 11.91 19.98
C ALA A 42 6.62 11.67 18.48
N GLN A 43 5.40 11.96 18.02
CA GLN A 43 5.03 11.85 16.61
C GLN A 43 5.84 12.80 15.71
N ALA A 44 6.13 14.01 16.17
CA ALA A 44 6.95 14.98 15.44
C ALA A 44 8.40 14.50 15.30
N VAL A 45 8.99 13.97 16.38
CA VAL A 45 10.33 13.39 16.38
C VAL A 45 10.41 12.18 15.44
N ASP A 46 9.46 11.25 15.55
CA ASP A 46 9.40 10.08 14.69
C ASP A 46 9.24 10.46 13.21
N ARG A 47 8.41 11.46 12.92
CA ARG A 47 8.23 11.98 11.57
C ARG A 47 9.53 12.59 11.04
N ALA A 48 10.19 13.44 11.82
CA ALA A 48 11.45 14.07 11.44
C ALA A 48 12.55 13.02 11.20
N TYR A 49 12.61 11.98 12.04
CA TYR A 49 13.54 10.86 11.84
C TYR A 49 13.27 10.11 10.53
N ARG A 50 12.01 9.75 10.24
CA ARG A 50 11.65 9.07 8.98
C ARG A 50 11.92 9.93 7.75
N GLU A 51 11.71 11.24 7.85
CA GLU A 51 12.03 12.19 6.77
C GLU A 51 13.54 12.30 6.52
N LYS A 52 14.34 12.34 7.58
CA LYS A 52 15.80 12.27 7.48
C LYS A 52 16.24 10.98 6.80
N MET A 53 15.73 9.83 7.23
CA MET A 53 16.04 8.54 6.62
C MET A 53 15.58 8.47 5.15
N PHE A 54 14.43 9.06 4.82
CA PHE A 54 13.97 9.16 3.43
C PHE A 54 15.02 9.85 2.55
N ASN A 55 15.50 11.00 2.99
CA ASN A 55 16.45 11.80 2.23
C ASN A 55 17.81 11.10 2.09
N GLU A 56 18.27 10.42 3.14
CA GLU A 56 19.50 9.61 3.09
C GLU A 56 19.36 8.47 2.06
N TYR A 57 18.29 7.67 2.12
CA TYR A 57 18.07 6.59 1.15
C TYR A 57 17.84 7.11 -0.27
N LEU A 58 17.19 8.27 -0.42
CA LEU A 58 16.99 8.89 -1.73
C LEU A 58 18.34 9.30 -2.35
N TYR A 59 19.21 9.91 -1.55
CA TYR A 59 20.57 10.25 -1.96
C TYR A 59 21.35 9.00 -2.40
N GLU A 60 21.30 7.93 -1.60
CA GLU A 60 21.94 6.65 -1.90
C GLU A 60 21.42 6.02 -3.20
N ALA A 61 20.10 6.08 -3.42
CA ALA A 61 19.50 5.58 -4.65
C ALA A 61 20.06 6.32 -5.88
N TYR A 62 20.04 7.65 -5.89
CA TYR A 62 20.54 8.41 -7.03
C TYR A 62 22.06 8.31 -7.19
N ARG A 63 22.81 8.14 -6.10
CA ARG A 63 24.24 7.84 -6.16
C ARG A 63 24.50 6.50 -6.84
N ALA A 64 23.73 5.46 -6.52
CA ALA A 64 23.81 4.16 -7.20
C ALA A 64 23.48 4.30 -8.68
N LEU A 65 22.40 5.02 -9.02
CA LEU A 65 22.01 5.26 -10.42
C LEU A 65 23.09 6.02 -11.20
N GLY A 66 23.72 7.03 -10.59
CA GLY A 66 24.82 7.79 -11.19
C GLY A 66 26.06 6.94 -11.48
N LYS A 67 26.25 5.83 -10.75
CA LYS A 67 27.29 4.82 -11.00
C LYS A 67 26.86 3.75 -12.02
N GLY A 68 25.65 3.84 -12.56
CA GLY A 68 25.05 2.82 -13.42
C GLY A 68 24.46 1.61 -12.66
N ASP A 69 24.50 1.61 -11.34
CA ASP A 69 23.93 0.55 -10.51
C ASP A 69 22.40 0.71 -10.37
N LYS A 70 21.70 0.23 -11.40
CA LYS A 70 20.25 0.25 -11.46
C LYS A 70 19.59 -0.64 -10.41
N SER A 71 20.22 -1.75 -10.04
CA SER A 71 19.70 -2.66 -9.00
C SER A 71 19.80 -2.00 -7.63
N GLY A 72 20.94 -1.39 -7.32
CA GLY A 72 21.13 -0.57 -6.12
C GLY A 72 20.13 0.59 -6.06
N PHE A 73 19.85 1.26 -7.18
CA PHE A 73 18.79 2.27 -7.23
C PHE A 73 17.43 1.72 -6.77
N ILE A 74 17.01 0.54 -7.24
CA ILE A 74 15.74 -0.07 -6.80
C ILE A 74 15.78 -0.43 -5.31
N THR A 75 16.90 -0.96 -4.81
CA THR A 75 17.07 -1.30 -3.39
C THR A 75 16.95 -0.08 -2.48
N TYR A 76 17.74 0.97 -2.72
CA TYR A 76 17.70 2.17 -1.88
C TYR A 76 16.40 2.96 -2.04
N SER A 77 15.81 3.00 -3.23
CA SER A 77 14.51 3.63 -3.40
C SER A 77 13.37 2.86 -2.71
N ASN A 78 13.48 1.53 -2.53
CA ASN A 78 12.56 0.79 -1.66
C ASN A 78 12.73 1.21 -0.18
N TYR A 79 13.98 1.32 0.31
CA TYR A 79 14.22 1.79 1.68
C TYR A 79 13.69 3.20 1.90
N ALA A 80 13.88 4.10 0.93
CA ALA A 80 13.29 5.44 0.97
C ALA A 80 11.76 5.36 1.08
N LEU A 81 11.08 4.64 0.17
CA LEU A 81 9.62 4.55 0.19
C LEU A 81 9.06 3.88 1.47
N ASN A 82 9.82 2.99 2.11
CA ASN A 82 9.42 2.34 3.36
C ASN A 82 9.36 3.30 4.56
N THR A 83 9.93 4.50 4.48
CA THR A 83 9.79 5.53 5.53
C THR A 83 8.42 6.22 5.50
N GLY A 84 7.61 5.95 4.47
CA GLY A 84 6.30 6.57 4.24
C GLY A 84 6.35 7.88 3.45
N PHE A 85 7.54 8.39 3.15
CA PHE A 85 7.74 9.56 2.30
C PHE A 85 7.97 9.16 0.84
N TYR A 86 7.70 10.08 -0.09
CA TYR A 86 7.93 9.86 -1.52
C TYR A 86 8.19 11.19 -2.23
N THR A 87 8.80 11.11 -3.42
CA THR A 87 8.68 12.13 -4.45
C THR A 87 8.02 11.52 -5.67
N GLU A 88 7.25 12.31 -6.41
CA GLU A 88 6.55 11.85 -7.61
C GLU A 88 7.56 11.41 -8.68
N LYS A 89 8.69 12.14 -8.74
CA LYS A 89 9.82 11.82 -9.61
C LYS A 89 10.46 10.47 -9.28
N LEU A 90 10.58 10.09 -7.99
CA LEU A 90 11.14 8.79 -7.61
C LEU A 90 10.37 7.63 -8.25
N TYR A 91 9.03 7.71 -8.27
CA TYR A 91 8.21 6.70 -8.95
C TYR A 91 8.45 6.70 -10.46
N TYR A 92 8.62 7.87 -11.08
CA TYR A 92 8.91 7.93 -12.51
C TYR A 92 10.26 7.28 -12.85
N ASP A 93 11.31 7.60 -12.11
CA ASP A 93 12.65 7.07 -12.35
C ASP A 93 12.73 5.56 -12.08
N ARG A 94 12.04 5.06 -11.05
CA ARG A 94 11.83 3.61 -10.84
C ARG A 94 11.16 2.97 -12.05
N GLY A 95 10.17 3.63 -12.63
CA GLY A 95 9.53 3.18 -13.86
C GLY A 95 10.51 3.01 -15.02
N GLN A 96 11.40 3.99 -15.22
CA GLN A 96 12.44 3.94 -16.25
C GLN A 96 13.44 2.81 -15.99
N VAL A 97 13.87 2.63 -14.74
CA VAL A 97 14.80 1.56 -14.36
C VAL A 97 14.18 0.18 -14.60
N PHE A 98 12.96 -0.08 -14.15
CA PHE A 98 12.27 -1.34 -14.43
C PHE A 98 12.07 -1.59 -15.92
N GLN A 99 11.75 -0.54 -16.69
CA GLN A 99 11.65 -0.66 -18.15
C GLN A 99 12.99 -1.08 -18.77
N SER A 100 14.11 -0.57 -18.26
CA SER A 100 15.43 -0.94 -18.74
C SER A 100 15.84 -2.38 -18.37
N PHE A 101 15.19 -2.99 -17.39
CA PHE A 101 15.30 -4.42 -17.09
C PHE A 101 14.34 -5.28 -17.93
N GLY A 102 13.52 -4.68 -18.79
CA GLY A 102 12.44 -5.37 -19.49
C GLY A 102 11.22 -5.69 -18.62
N ASP A 103 11.21 -5.29 -17.33
CA ASP A 103 10.04 -5.44 -16.45
C ASP A 103 9.01 -4.34 -16.73
N TYR A 104 8.34 -4.47 -17.87
CA TYR A 104 7.31 -3.53 -18.29
C TYR A 104 6.07 -3.56 -17.38
N LYS A 105 5.87 -4.63 -16.60
CA LYS A 105 4.73 -4.73 -15.66
C LYS A 105 4.98 -3.82 -14.47
N SER A 106 6.16 -3.88 -13.87
CA SER A 106 6.56 -3.01 -12.77
C SER A 106 6.74 -1.57 -13.24
N ALA A 107 7.34 -1.34 -14.41
CA ALA A 107 7.46 -0.01 -15.00
C ALA A 107 6.10 0.69 -15.12
N LYS A 108 5.10 0.00 -15.68
CA LYS A 108 3.73 0.52 -15.80
C LYS A 108 3.12 0.89 -14.44
N LYS A 109 3.36 0.09 -13.40
CA LYS A 109 2.85 0.37 -12.05
C LYS A 109 3.47 1.65 -11.50
N GLU A 110 4.78 1.81 -11.61
CA GLU A 110 5.47 2.98 -11.08
C GLU A 110 5.12 4.26 -11.85
N TYR A 111 5.04 4.22 -13.19
CA TYR A 111 4.56 5.38 -13.94
C TYR A 111 3.12 5.77 -13.62
N LYS A 112 2.24 4.81 -13.34
CA LYS A 112 0.88 5.09 -12.88
C LYS A 112 0.88 5.81 -11.53
N LYS A 113 1.71 5.36 -10.58
CA LYS A 113 1.86 6.03 -9.29
C LYS A 113 2.39 7.45 -9.48
N ALA A 114 3.47 7.62 -10.24
CA ALA A 114 4.05 8.93 -10.55
C ALA A 114 3.00 9.90 -11.09
N LYS A 115 2.24 9.49 -12.13
CA LYS A 115 1.13 10.27 -12.68
C LYS A 115 0.07 10.59 -11.62
N SER A 116 -0.37 9.60 -10.83
CA SER A 116 -1.40 9.80 -9.81
C SER A 116 -1.00 10.78 -8.70
N LYS A 117 0.31 10.96 -8.51
CA LYS A 117 0.88 11.88 -7.52
C LYS A 117 1.20 13.27 -8.09
N GLY A 118 0.95 13.50 -9.39
CA GLY A 118 1.14 14.80 -10.04
C GLY A 118 2.30 14.86 -11.04
N TYR A 119 3.04 13.77 -11.26
CA TYR A 119 4.12 13.74 -12.26
C TYR A 119 3.56 13.48 -13.67
N TYR A 120 2.99 14.51 -14.29
CA TYR A 120 2.29 14.40 -15.57
C TYR A 120 3.18 13.89 -16.73
N GLN A 121 4.49 14.10 -16.66
CA GLN A 121 5.48 13.56 -17.62
C GLN A 121 5.40 12.02 -17.73
N ALA A 122 4.94 11.33 -16.68
CA ALA A 122 4.72 9.88 -16.70
C ALA A 122 3.63 9.43 -17.69
N LYS A 123 2.75 10.32 -18.15
CA LYS A 123 1.74 10.00 -19.18
C LYS A 123 2.39 9.58 -20.48
N ALA A 124 3.40 10.31 -20.94
CA ALA A 124 4.11 9.99 -22.18
C ALA A 124 4.79 8.62 -22.09
N ALA A 125 5.45 8.33 -20.97
CA ALA A 125 6.09 7.03 -20.72
C ALA A 125 5.07 5.87 -20.70
N LEU A 126 3.88 6.09 -20.13
CA LEU A 126 2.80 5.09 -20.17
C LEU A 126 2.31 4.79 -21.59
N GLU A 127 2.15 5.82 -22.43
CA GLU A 127 1.73 5.61 -23.82
C GLU A 127 2.83 4.92 -24.63
N ALA A 128 4.10 5.33 -24.48
CA ALA A 128 5.23 4.67 -25.12
C ALA A 128 5.31 3.17 -24.76
N LEU A 129 5.10 2.84 -23.48
CA LEU A 129 5.12 1.45 -23.01
C LEU A 129 3.93 0.62 -23.55
N LYS A 130 2.80 1.23 -23.87
CA LYS A 130 1.68 0.54 -24.55
C LYS A 130 2.01 0.24 -26.00
N GLN A 131 2.61 1.19 -26.72
CA GLN A 131 2.97 1.00 -28.13
C GLN A 131 4.03 -0.09 -28.29
N LEU A 132 5.04 -0.10 -27.42
CA LEU A 132 6.08 -1.13 -27.40
C LEU A 132 5.50 -2.53 -27.21
N LYS A 133 4.49 -2.69 -26.33
CA LYS A 133 3.79 -3.96 -26.15
C LYS A 133 2.90 -4.38 -27.32
N LYS A 134 2.44 -3.43 -28.14
CA LYS A 134 1.69 -3.73 -29.35
C LYS A 134 2.63 -4.31 -30.42
N GLN A 135 3.76 -3.65 -30.62
CA GLN A 135 4.80 -4.07 -31.58
C GLN A 135 5.41 -5.43 -31.24
N GLN A 136 5.58 -5.76 -29.96
CA GLN A 136 6.10 -7.07 -29.54
C GLN A 136 5.12 -8.25 -29.73
N LYS A 137 3.87 -7.97 -30.11
CA LYS A 137 2.84 -9.00 -30.35
C LYS A 137 2.55 -9.21 -31.83
N GLU A 138 3.07 -8.33 -32.69
CA GLU A 138 3.01 -8.41 -34.15
C GLU A 138 4.25 -9.17 -34.66
#